data_AF-A0A956TQ66-F1
#
_entry.id   AF-A0A956TQ66-F1
#
_cell.length_a   1.000
_cell.length_b   1.000
_cell.length_c   1.000
_cell.angle_alpha   90.00
_cell.angle_beta   90.00
_cell.angle_gamma   90.00
#
_symmetry.space_group_name_H-M   'P 1'
#
loop_
_entity.id
_entity.type
_entity.pdbx_description
1 polymer ?
#
loop_
_entity_poly.entity_id
_entity_poly.type
_entity_poly.pdbx_seq_one_letter_code
_entity_poly.pdbx_strand_id
1 'polypeptide(L)'
;MIAPSHRSIAAGLAFSLLALDCGLPVMASDSAPARSEKSGLVLQVKENDKVTLSDLRDIGLCLEQIKQQAVNIYEEATRQKVPNSANAEIKDPSELNDSLPEPSSNYLPVRPEWVVFYVGTLEPIIHLFKQDVRATHNDGKFYVPKGTGKRFLAIFKEYETLVDKLNEHLSNLFDENGRKDNNSTIAREATRMHRVAEDMEKIRVEAFNLVKNAGESPELEEVALTPSPEVDPDRD
;
A
#
# COMPACT_ATOMS: atom_id res chain seq x y z
N MET A 1 -47.41 -15.63 -9.46
CA MET A 1 -47.05 -15.75 -8.04
C MET A 1 -45.53 -15.93 -7.99
N ILE A 2 -44.81 -14.81 -8.07
CA ILE A 2 -44.01 -14.14 -7.01
C ILE A 2 -42.74 -14.94 -6.66
N ALA A 3 -41.62 -14.45 -7.18
CA ALA A 3 -40.26 -14.76 -6.73
C ALA A 3 -39.93 -14.05 -5.40
N PRO A 4 -38.93 -14.53 -4.64
CA PRO A 4 -38.20 -13.70 -3.68
C PRO A 4 -36.73 -13.55 -4.14
N SER A 5 -36.16 -12.37 -4.43
CA SER A 5 -35.97 -11.13 -3.66
C SER A 5 -35.05 -11.26 -2.44
N HIS A 6 -33.79 -10.84 -2.66
CA HIS A 6 -32.80 -10.23 -1.77
C HIS A 6 -33.00 -10.26 -0.25
N ARG A 7 -31.93 -10.63 0.48
CA ARG A 7 -31.44 -9.84 1.63
C ARG A 7 -29.92 -9.86 1.74
N SER A 8 -29.35 -8.68 1.53
CA SER A 8 -27.99 -8.28 1.89
C SER A 8 -27.88 -8.22 3.42
N ILE A 9 -26.81 -8.78 3.99
CA ILE A 9 -26.47 -8.61 5.41
C ILE A 9 -25.11 -7.92 5.45
N ALA A 10 -25.16 -6.62 5.75
CA ALA A 10 -24.00 -5.84 6.16
C ALA A 10 -23.54 -6.36 7.54
N ALA A 11 -22.32 -6.88 7.61
CA ALA A 11 -21.65 -7.20 8.86
C ALA A 11 -20.73 -6.02 9.22
N GLY A 12 -21.23 -5.11 10.06
CA GLY A 12 -20.40 -4.15 10.76
C GLY A 12 -19.65 -4.86 11.89
N LEU A 13 -18.33 -4.95 11.78
CA LEU A 13 -17.46 -5.35 12.88
C LEU A 13 -16.88 -4.10 13.54
N ALA A 14 -17.48 -3.72 14.65
CA ALA A 14 -16.93 -2.75 15.59
C ALA A 14 -15.68 -3.35 16.25
N PHE A 15 -14.53 -2.72 16.03
CA PHE A 15 -13.27 -3.08 16.67
C PHE A 15 -13.27 -2.48 18.09
N SER A 16 -13.63 -3.30 19.08
CA SER A 16 -13.60 -2.92 20.48
C SER A 16 -12.16 -3.06 21.01
N LEU A 17 -11.47 -1.93 21.16
CA LEU A 17 -10.20 -1.85 21.91
C LEU A 17 -10.46 -2.26 23.37
N LEU A 18 -9.97 -3.43 23.78
CA LEU A 18 -9.82 -3.76 25.20
C LEU A 18 -8.50 -3.15 25.68
N ALA A 19 -8.62 -2.04 26.41
CA ALA A 19 -7.57 -1.51 27.25
C ALA A 19 -7.30 -2.48 28.41
N LEU A 20 -6.05 -2.93 28.51
CA LEU A 20 -5.52 -3.57 29.71
C LEU A 20 -5.23 -2.47 30.76
N ASP A 21 -6.02 -2.46 31.81
CA ASP A 21 -5.81 -1.72 33.07
C ASP A 21 -6.06 -2.78 34.17
N CYS A 22 -5.32 -2.95 35.26
CA CYS A 22 -4.54 -2.02 36.08
C CYS A 22 -3.44 -2.79 36.81
N GLY A 23 -2.43 -2.04 37.28
CA GLY A 23 -1.79 -2.37 38.56
C GLY A 23 -0.47 -1.65 38.81
N LEU A 24 -0.53 -0.44 39.39
CA LEU A 24 0.26 0.03 40.57
C LEU A 24 0.20 1.58 40.73
N PRO A 25 0.50 2.12 41.92
CA PRO A 25 -0.26 3.22 42.50
C PRO A 25 0.31 4.63 42.29
N VAL A 26 -0.62 5.55 42.44
CA VAL A 26 -0.51 7.01 42.58
C VAL A 26 0.58 7.44 43.57
N MET A 27 1.47 8.33 43.11
CA MET A 27 2.05 9.41 43.91
C MET A 27 2.10 10.69 43.06
N ALA A 28 1.51 11.74 43.60
CA ALA A 28 1.40 13.07 43.01
C ALA A 28 2.72 13.84 43.10
N SER A 29 3.06 14.63 42.07
CA SER A 29 3.93 15.81 42.17
C SER A 29 3.86 16.64 40.88
N ASP A 30 3.28 17.84 41.01
CA ASP A 30 3.61 19.11 40.38
C ASP A 30 3.98 19.21 38.87
N SER A 31 3.02 19.81 38.15
CA SER A 31 3.15 20.92 37.19
C SER A 31 4.42 21.04 36.32
N ALA A 32 4.30 20.64 35.05
CA ALA A 32 4.91 21.29 33.89
C ALA A 32 4.02 21.05 32.65
N PRO A 33 3.91 21.99 31.68
CA PRO A 33 3.05 21.81 30.52
C PRO A 33 3.70 20.79 29.56
N ALA A 34 3.18 19.56 29.56
CA ALA A 34 3.55 18.55 28.59
C ALA A 34 3.06 18.95 27.21
N ARG A 35 4.03 19.27 26.35
CA ARG A 35 3.93 19.35 24.90
C ARG A 35 3.28 18.05 24.41
N SER A 36 2.05 18.14 23.93
CA SER A 36 1.35 17.04 23.26
C SER A 36 2.02 16.76 21.92
N GLU A 37 3.11 15.98 21.93
CA GLU A 37 3.58 15.28 20.75
C GLU A 37 2.56 14.19 20.43
N LYS A 38 1.55 14.57 19.62
CA LYS A 38 0.85 13.61 18.79
C LYS A 38 1.88 13.05 17.82
N SER A 39 2.54 11.96 18.24
CA SER A 39 3.33 11.10 17.37
C SER A 39 2.37 10.28 16.50
N GLY A 40 1.62 10.98 15.65
CA GLY A 40 1.14 10.42 14.40
C GLY A 40 2.16 10.87 13.36
N LEU A 41 2.64 9.93 12.55
CA LEU A 41 3.33 10.23 11.29
C LEU A 41 2.35 10.96 10.37
N VAL A 42 2.03 12.21 10.68
CA VAL A 42 1.53 13.17 9.72
C VAL A 42 2.78 13.62 9.00
N LEU A 43 3.04 13.01 7.84
CA LEU A 43 3.88 13.63 6.82
C LEU A 43 3.35 15.04 6.64
N GLN A 44 4.07 16.02 7.18
CA GLN A 44 3.76 17.42 6.96
C GLN A 44 3.79 17.62 5.45
N VAL A 45 2.62 17.88 4.87
CA VAL A 45 2.49 18.41 3.52
C VAL A 45 3.27 19.72 3.52
N LYS A 46 4.54 19.65 3.12
CA LYS A 46 5.41 20.81 2.98
C LYS A 46 4.89 21.60 1.79
N GLU A 47 4.76 22.91 1.97
CA GLU A 47 4.47 23.95 0.96
C GLU A 47 5.52 24.04 -0.18
N ASN A 48 6.25 22.96 -0.46
CA ASN A 48 7.16 22.88 -1.60
C ASN A 48 6.52 21.96 -2.63
N ASP A 49 5.72 22.53 -3.52
CA ASP A 49 5.10 21.88 -4.71
C ASP A 49 6.13 21.33 -5.72
N LYS A 50 7.41 21.26 -5.34
CA LYS A 50 8.52 20.77 -6.15
C LYS A 50 8.79 19.31 -5.80
N VAL A 51 8.76 18.45 -6.81
CA VAL A 51 9.20 17.06 -6.67
C VAL A 51 10.71 17.03 -6.40
N THR A 52 11.11 16.52 -5.25
CA THR A 52 12.53 16.39 -4.86
C THR A 52 13.02 14.95 -4.94
N LEU A 53 14.35 14.80 -5.01
CA LEU A 53 14.99 13.47 -4.92
C LEU A 53 14.73 12.80 -3.56
N SER A 54 14.47 13.57 -2.50
CA SER A 54 14.12 13.04 -1.18
C SER A 54 12.72 12.42 -1.21
N ASP A 55 11.75 13.09 -1.82
CA ASP A 55 10.38 12.56 -1.94
C ASP A 55 10.39 11.24 -2.72
N LEU A 56 11.12 11.21 -3.84
CA LEU A 56 11.29 10.00 -4.65
C LEU A 56 12.04 8.89 -3.90
N ARG A 57 12.93 9.21 -2.96
CA ARG A 57 13.58 8.21 -2.10
C ARG A 57 12.58 7.65 -1.09
N ASP A 58 11.81 8.50 -0.44
CA ASP A 58 10.88 8.11 0.62
C ASP A 58 9.73 7.25 0.06
N ILE A 59 9.26 7.56 -1.16
CA ILE A 59 8.37 6.68 -1.94
C ILE A 59 8.97 5.27 -2.09
N GLY A 60 10.27 5.16 -2.38
CA GLY A 60 10.95 3.87 -2.55
C GLY A 60 10.94 3.03 -1.27
N LEU A 61 11.03 3.67 -0.09
CA LEU A 61 10.94 2.97 1.20
C LEU A 61 9.55 2.36 1.41
N CYS A 62 8.49 3.09 1.05
CA CYS A 62 7.13 2.58 1.12
C CYS A 62 6.87 1.44 0.12
N LEU A 63 7.42 1.52 -1.10
CA LEU A 63 7.33 0.43 -2.08
C LEU A 63 8.07 -0.84 -1.59
N GLU A 64 9.22 -0.69 -0.93
CA GLU A 64 9.93 -1.82 -0.33
C GLU A 64 9.10 -2.51 0.75
N GLN A 65 8.44 -1.73 1.59
CA GLN A 65 7.51 -2.26 2.59
C GLN A 65 6.36 -3.02 1.95
N ILE A 66 5.76 -2.50 0.88
CA ILE A 66 4.67 -3.18 0.16
C ILE A 66 5.15 -4.52 -0.41
N LYS A 67 6.33 -4.55 -1.06
CA LYS A 67 6.91 -5.79 -1.59
C LYS A 67 7.14 -6.81 -0.49
N GLN A 68 7.74 -6.41 0.63
CA GLN A 68 7.99 -7.34 1.74
C GLN A 68 6.69 -7.89 2.33
N GLN A 69 5.65 -7.06 2.50
CA GLN A 69 4.37 -7.57 2.99
C GLN A 69 3.71 -8.52 1.98
N ALA A 70 3.82 -8.25 0.68
CA ALA A 70 3.37 -9.18 -0.35
C ALA A 70 4.10 -10.53 -0.26
N VAL A 71 5.41 -10.53 -0.01
CA VAL A 71 6.19 -11.76 0.24
C VAL A 71 5.66 -12.50 1.47
N ASN A 72 5.46 -11.80 2.58
CA ASN A 72 4.94 -12.41 3.81
C ASN A 72 3.55 -13.05 3.62
N ILE A 73 2.66 -12.40 2.86
CA ILE A 73 1.33 -12.94 2.54
C ILE A 73 1.44 -14.19 1.66
N TYR A 74 2.32 -14.16 0.65
CA TYR A 74 2.57 -15.30 -0.22
C TYR A 74 3.11 -16.50 0.56
N GLU A 75 4.04 -16.29 1.49
CA GLU A 75 4.58 -17.35 2.35
C GLU A 75 3.52 -17.96 3.25
N GLU A 76 2.66 -17.14 3.85
CA GLU A 76 1.57 -17.67 4.68
C GLU A 76 0.61 -18.51 3.84
N ALA A 77 0.32 -18.07 2.61
CA ALA A 77 -0.53 -18.79 1.67
C ALA A 77 0.12 -20.06 1.10
N THR A 78 1.44 -20.12 1.02
CA THR A 78 2.21 -21.26 0.49
C THR A 78 2.90 -22.08 1.58
N ARG A 79 2.53 -21.86 2.84
CA ARG A 79 3.12 -22.54 3.99
C ARG A 79 2.89 -24.05 3.91
N GLN A 80 3.98 -24.80 3.97
CA GLN A 80 3.96 -26.27 4.01
C GLN A 80 4.33 -26.79 5.38
N LYS A 81 3.97 -28.05 5.67
CA LYS A 81 4.42 -28.73 6.88
C LYS A 81 5.90 -29.06 6.77
N VAL A 82 6.72 -28.55 7.69
CA VAL A 82 8.14 -28.88 7.77
C VAL A 82 8.28 -30.35 8.19
N PRO A 83 8.95 -31.20 7.39
CA PRO A 83 9.19 -32.59 7.77
C PRO A 83 10.28 -32.66 8.87
N ASN A 84 10.21 -33.69 9.72
CA ASN A 84 11.19 -33.90 10.80
C ASN A 84 12.64 -34.11 10.29
N SER A 85 12.81 -34.39 9.00
CA SER A 85 14.09 -34.56 8.33
C SER A 85 14.64 -33.28 7.70
N ALA A 86 13.92 -32.15 7.79
CA ALA A 86 14.38 -30.89 7.20
C ALA A 86 15.60 -30.35 7.97
N ASN A 87 16.56 -29.81 7.23
CA ASN A 87 17.67 -29.06 7.82
C ASN A 87 17.15 -27.71 8.34
N ALA A 88 17.72 -27.24 9.45
CA ALA A 88 17.41 -25.92 10.02
C ALA A 88 18.08 -24.79 9.20
N GLU A 89 17.75 -24.69 7.92
CA GLU A 89 18.09 -23.53 7.11
C GLU A 89 16.99 -22.49 7.27
N ILE A 90 17.27 -21.43 8.04
CA ILE A 90 16.44 -20.23 8.04
C ILE A 90 16.87 -19.44 6.82
N LYS A 91 16.16 -19.59 5.71
CA LYS A 91 16.27 -18.67 4.58
C LYS A 91 15.14 -17.67 4.72
N ASP A 92 15.48 -16.41 4.93
CA ASP A 92 14.52 -15.31 4.81
C ASP A 92 14.20 -15.17 3.32
N PRO A 93 12.95 -15.42 2.89
CA PRO A 93 12.62 -15.27 1.49
C PRO A 93 12.55 -13.78 1.20
N SER A 94 13.49 -13.29 0.39
CA SER A 94 13.50 -11.91 -0.10
C SER A 94 12.77 -11.77 -1.44
N GLU A 95 12.39 -12.88 -2.06
CA GLU A 95 11.88 -12.92 -3.43
C GLU A 95 10.69 -13.87 -3.54
N LEU A 96 9.68 -13.45 -4.31
CA LEU A 96 8.58 -14.32 -4.69
C LEU A 96 9.03 -15.30 -5.77
N ASN A 97 8.61 -16.55 -5.63
CA ASN A 97 8.70 -17.47 -6.75
C ASN A 97 7.62 -17.10 -7.78
N ASP A 98 8.03 -16.69 -8.97
CA ASP A 98 7.11 -16.34 -10.07
C ASP A 98 6.24 -17.52 -10.55
N SER A 99 6.61 -18.74 -10.14
CA SER A 99 5.80 -19.94 -10.33
C SER A 99 4.51 -19.83 -9.52
N LEU A 100 3.37 -19.84 -10.20
CA LEU A 100 2.07 -19.89 -9.52
C LEU A 100 2.02 -21.10 -8.56
N PRO A 101 1.45 -20.95 -7.35
CA PRO A 101 1.32 -22.05 -6.41
C PRO A 101 0.60 -23.22 -7.08
N GLU A 102 1.19 -24.41 -7.02
CA GLU A 102 0.56 -25.57 -7.63
C GLU A 102 -0.75 -25.89 -6.88
N PRO A 103 -1.89 -26.00 -7.59
CA PRO A 103 -3.17 -26.39 -6.98
C PRO A 103 -3.12 -27.77 -6.29
N SER A 104 -2.16 -28.60 -6.69
CA SER A 104 -1.86 -29.94 -6.16
C SER A 104 -0.99 -29.95 -4.90
N SER A 105 -0.49 -28.79 -4.46
CA SER A 105 0.40 -28.73 -3.29
C SER A 105 -0.38 -28.88 -1.99
N ASN A 106 0.16 -29.69 -1.06
CA ASN A 106 -0.36 -29.85 0.30
C ASN A 106 -0.02 -28.63 1.18
N TYR A 107 -0.56 -27.46 0.84
CA TYR A 107 -0.44 -26.27 1.67
C TYR A 107 -1.27 -26.41 2.94
N LEU A 108 -0.76 -25.84 4.03
CA LEU A 108 -1.53 -25.72 5.27
C LEU A 108 -2.59 -24.62 5.10
N PRO A 109 -3.74 -24.72 5.81
CA PRO A 109 -4.73 -23.67 5.79
C PRO A 109 -4.14 -22.32 6.18
N VAL A 110 -4.51 -21.28 5.43
CA VAL A 110 -4.12 -19.90 5.71
C VAL A 110 -4.66 -19.48 7.06
N ARG A 111 -3.80 -18.85 7.87
CA ARG A 111 -4.20 -18.27 9.16
C ARG A 111 -4.80 -16.87 8.97
N PRO A 112 -6.11 -16.69 9.20
CA PRO A 112 -6.78 -15.42 8.90
C PRO A 112 -6.20 -14.22 9.64
N GLU A 113 -5.75 -14.42 10.88
CA GLU A 113 -5.18 -13.37 11.71
C GLU A 113 -3.91 -12.76 11.12
N TRP A 114 -3.10 -13.56 10.41
CA TRP A 114 -1.89 -13.08 9.75
C TRP A 114 -2.21 -12.30 8.48
N VAL A 115 -3.20 -12.76 7.69
CA VAL A 115 -3.67 -12.02 6.51
C VAL A 115 -4.24 -10.67 6.94
N VAL A 116 -5.06 -10.63 7.99
CA VAL A 116 -5.59 -9.37 8.56
C VAL A 116 -4.46 -8.46 9.02
N PHE A 117 -3.47 -9.00 9.71
CA PHE A 117 -2.30 -8.23 10.15
C PHE A 117 -1.58 -7.59 8.95
N TYR A 118 -1.24 -8.36 7.92
CA TYR A 118 -0.53 -7.84 6.76
C TYR A 118 -1.36 -6.83 5.95
N VAL A 119 -2.63 -7.14 5.67
CA VAL A 119 -3.55 -6.22 4.99
C VAL A 119 -3.72 -4.92 5.78
N GLY A 120 -3.91 -5.01 7.10
CA GLY A 120 -4.05 -3.85 7.97
C GLY A 120 -2.79 -2.98 8.07
N THR A 121 -1.60 -3.54 7.79
CA THR A 121 -0.37 -2.74 7.67
C THR A 121 -0.19 -2.09 6.30
N LEU A 122 -0.74 -2.70 5.24
CA LEU A 122 -0.66 -2.21 3.86
C LEU A 122 -1.66 -1.09 3.56
N GLU A 123 -2.88 -1.20 4.08
CA GLU A 123 -3.95 -0.22 3.88
C GLU A 123 -3.51 1.23 4.16
N PRO A 124 -2.92 1.58 5.31
CA PRO A 124 -2.50 2.96 5.57
C PRO A 124 -1.40 3.43 4.61
N ILE A 125 -0.48 2.55 4.19
CA ILE A 125 0.60 2.91 3.26
C ILE A 125 0.02 3.26 1.90
N ILE A 126 -0.89 2.42 1.37
CA ILE A 126 -1.55 2.62 0.08
C ILE A 126 -2.48 3.85 0.15
N HIS A 127 -3.17 4.06 1.27
CA HIS A 127 -4.02 5.23 1.47
C HIS A 127 -3.21 6.53 1.43
N LEU A 128 -2.06 6.58 2.11
CA LEU A 128 -1.17 7.74 2.09
C LEU A 128 -0.64 8.00 0.68
N PHE A 129 -0.24 6.96 -0.07
CA PHE A 129 0.14 7.12 -1.47
C PHE A 129 -0.97 7.74 -2.32
N LYS A 130 -2.20 7.25 -2.16
CA LYS A 130 -3.36 7.78 -2.87
C LYS A 130 -3.65 9.23 -2.47
N GLN A 131 -3.46 9.57 -1.21
CA GLN A 131 -3.60 10.94 -0.71
C GLN A 131 -2.52 11.86 -1.28
N ASP A 132 -1.26 11.43 -1.33
CA ASP A 132 -0.15 12.23 -1.88
C ASP A 132 -0.36 12.50 -3.38
N VAL A 133 -0.79 11.49 -4.12
CA VAL A 133 -1.20 11.62 -5.51
C VAL A 133 -2.38 12.60 -5.63
N ARG A 134 -3.43 12.45 -4.83
CA ARG A 134 -4.62 13.32 -4.88
C ARG A 134 -4.38 14.75 -4.39
N ALA A 135 -3.48 14.95 -3.43
CA ALA A 135 -3.10 16.28 -2.96
C ALA A 135 -2.50 17.10 -4.11
N THR A 136 -1.74 16.44 -4.98
CA THR A 136 -1.23 17.03 -6.23
C THR A 136 -2.35 17.44 -7.21
N HIS A 137 -3.53 16.82 -7.10
CA HIS A 137 -4.70 17.10 -7.93
C HIS A 137 -5.58 18.27 -7.42
N ASN A 138 -5.67 18.49 -6.11
CA ASN A 138 -6.60 19.48 -5.54
C ASN A 138 -6.17 20.94 -5.79
N ASP A 139 -4.85 21.22 -5.79
CA ASP A 139 -4.29 22.50 -6.28
C ASP A 139 -3.80 22.40 -7.73
N GLY A 140 -3.84 21.18 -8.29
CA GLY A 140 -3.74 20.86 -9.71
C GLY A 140 -2.38 21.11 -10.35
N LYS A 141 -1.33 21.40 -9.57
CA LYS A 141 -0.05 21.89 -10.06
C LYS A 141 1.10 21.27 -9.27
N PHE A 142 2.11 20.82 -9.99
CA PHE A 142 3.40 20.49 -9.40
C PHE A 142 4.53 21.01 -10.27
N TYR A 143 5.64 21.37 -9.63
CA TYR A 143 6.80 21.94 -10.29
C TYR A 143 7.85 20.86 -10.53
N VAL A 144 8.29 20.78 -11.78
CA VAL A 144 9.34 19.87 -12.23
C VAL A 144 10.42 20.64 -12.96
N PRO A 145 11.61 20.07 -13.15
CA PRO A 145 12.64 20.72 -13.96
C PRO A 145 12.13 20.98 -15.39
N LYS A 146 12.45 22.16 -15.92
CA LYS A 146 12.01 22.58 -17.26
C LYS A 146 12.36 21.54 -18.35
N GLY A 147 11.41 21.27 -19.24
CA GLY A 147 11.54 20.29 -20.32
C GLY A 147 11.25 18.84 -19.93
N THR A 148 10.82 18.56 -18.70
CA THR A 148 10.52 17.20 -18.21
C THR A 148 9.02 16.94 -17.98
N GLY A 149 8.20 17.96 -18.02
CA GLY A 149 6.80 17.98 -17.58
C GLY A 149 5.88 17.05 -18.35
N LYS A 150 6.07 16.89 -19.66
CA LYS A 150 5.32 15.88 -20.43
C LYS A 150 5.60 14.45 -19.95
N ARG A 151 6.85 14.15 -19.60
CA ARG A 151 7.23 12.83 -19.09
C ARG A 151 6.74 12.64 -17.66
N PHE A 152 6.90 13.66 -16.81
CA PHE A 152 6.38 13.64 -15.45
C PHE A 152 4.87 13.46 -15.39
N LEU A 153 4.12 14.11 -16.29
CA LEU A 153 2.67 13.92 -16.38
C LEU A 153 2.31 12.47 -16.75
N ALA A 154 3.07 11.84 -17.65
CA ALA A 154 2.86 10.44 -18.02
C ALA A 154 3.16 9.49 -16.86
N ILE A 155 4.33 9.68 -16.21
CA ILE A 155 4.75 8.96 -15.01
C ILE A 155 3.69 9.06 -13.92
N PHE A 156 3.18 10.26 -13.67
CA PHE A 156 2.19 10.50 -12.63
C PHE A 156 0.90 9.73 -12.89
N LYS A 157 0.34 9.82 -14.11
CA LYS A 157 -0.88 9.09 -14.52
C LYS A 157 -0.71 7.58 -14.40
N GLU A 158 0.46 7.08 -14.79
CA GLU A 158 0.79 5.67 -14.64
C GLU A 158 0.86 5.27 -13.16
N TYR A 159 1.45 6.12 -12.32
CA TYR A 159 1.50 5.94 -10.88
C TYR A 159 0.12 5.86 -10.24
N GLU A 160 -0.82 6.74 -10.62
CA GLU A 160 -2.22 6.69 -10.12
C GLU A 160 -2.88 5.36 -10.46
N THR A 161 -2.70 4.91 -11.71
CA THR A 161 -3.27 3.64 -12.20
C THR A 161 -2.72 2.46 -11.40
N LEU A 162 -1.44 2.49 -11.03
CA LEU A 162 -0.82 1.43 -10.25
C LEU A 162 -1.25 1.46 -8.78
N VAL A 163 -1.45 2.65 -8.18
CA VAL A 163 -2.03 2.79 -6.84
C VAL A 163 -3.44 2.19 -6.78
N ASP A 164 -4.27 2.44 -7.79
CA ASP A 164 -5.61 1.84 -7.85
C ASP A 164 -5.55 0.32 -7.99
N LYS A 165 -4.61 -0.23 -8.78
CA LYS A 165 -4.37 -1.68 -8.85
C LYS A 165 -3.91 -2.28 -7.51
N LEU A 166 -3.02 -1.60 -6.77
CA LEU A 166 -2.63 -2.04 -5.43
C LEU A 166 -3.84 -2.13 -4.50
N ASN A 167 -4.71 -1.13 -4.55
CA ASN A 167 -5.91 -1.09 -3.73
C ASN A 167 -6.94 -2.19 -4.12
N GLU A 168 -7.06 -2.50 -5.41
CA GLU A 168 -7.87 -3.62 -5.90
C GLU A 168 -7.35 -4.95 -5.34
N HIS A 169 -6.06 -5.23 -5.48
CA HIS A 169 -5.47 -6.47 -4.96
C HIS A 169 -5.56 -6.59 -3.44
N LEU A 170 -5.40 -5.47 -2.72
CA LEU A 170 -5.60 -5.42 -1.26
C LEU A 170 -7.04 -5.78 -0.89
N SER A 171 -8.02 -5.25 -1.61
CA SER A 171 -9.45 -5.54 -1.41
C SER A 171 -9.75 -7.02 -1.68
N ASN A 172 -9.19 -7.58 -2.76
CA ASN A 172 -9.32 -9.00 -3.09
C ASN A 172 -8.74 -9.91 -1.98
N LEU A 173 -7.59 -9.55 -1.41
CA LEU A 173 -7.00 -10.28 -0.28
C LEU A 173 -7.89 -10.25 0.96
N PHE A 174 -8.49 -9.09 1.25
CA PHE A 174 -9.43 -8.96 2.36
C PHE A 174 -10.69 -9.81 2.15
N ASP A 175 -11.25 -9.81 0.94
CA ASP A 175 -12.45 -10.58 0.59
C ASP A 175 -12.22 -12.10 0.64
N GLU A 176 -11.00 -12.54 0.33
CA GLU A 176 -10.61 -13.94 0.41
C GLU A 176 -10.33 -14.38 1.84
N ASN A 177 -10.06 -13.47 2.77
CA ASN A 177 -9.72 -13.81 4.14
C ASN A 177 -10.84 -14.65 4.82
N GLY A 178 -10.43 -15.74 5.48
CA GLY A 178 -11.35 -16.65 6.17
C GLY A 178 -12.13 -17.62 5.26
N ARG A 179 -11.98 -17.55 3.94
CA ARG A 179 -12.50 -18.57 3.02
C ARG A 179 -11.71 -19.87 3.12
N LYS A 180 -12.34 -21.00 2.80
CA LYS A 180 -11.67 -22.30 2.73
C LYS A 180 -11.03 -22.49 1.35
N ASP A 181 -9.93 -23.23 1.31
CA ASP A 181 -9.25 -23.67 0.08
C ASP A 181 -8.86 -22.52 -0.89
N ASN A 182 -8.53 -21.36 -0.32
CA ASN A 182 -8.23 -20.11 -1.02
C ASN A 182 -6.72 -19.78 -1.13
N ASN A 183 -5.84 -20.66 -0.63
CA ASN A 183 -4.39 -20.48 -0.62
C ASN A 183 -3.84 -20.00 -1.96
N SER A 184 -4.25 -20.63 -3.06
CA SER A 184 -3.78 -20.28 -4.41
C SER A 184 -4.24 -18.90 -4.86
N THR A 185 -5.44 -18.47 -4.46
CA THR A 185 -5.95 -17.12 -4.74
C THR A 185 -5.19 -16.08 -3.95
N ILE A 186 -5.01 -16.28 -2.63
CA ILE A 186 -4.27 -15.36 -1.76
C ILE A 186 -2.83 -15.20 -2.25
N ALA A 187 -2.14 -16.30 -2.53
CA ALA A 187 -0.78 -16.25 -3.05
C ALA A 187 -0.70 -15.54 -4.41
N ARG A 188 -1.68 -15.77 -5.30
CA ARG A 188 -1.73 -15.07 -6.60
C ARG A 188 -1.95 -13.57 -6.45
N GLU A 189 -2.84 -13.12 -5.56
CA GLU A 189 -3.04 -11.70 -5.31
C GLU A 189 -1.78 -11.07 -4.69
N ALA A 190 -1.11 -11.76 -3.77
CA ALA A 190 0.18 -11.33 -3.22
C ALA A 190 1.25 -11.16 -4.31
N THR A 191 1.39 -12.13 -5.22
CA THR A 191 2.29 -12.01 -6.37
C THR A 191 1.95 -10.83 -7.28
N ARG A 192 0.66 -10.57 -7.51
CA ARG A 192 0.22 -9.41 -8.31
C ARG A 192 0.56 -8.10 -7.62
N MET A 193 0.34 -7.98 -6.31
CA MET A 193 0.74 -6.81 -5.53
C MET A 193 2.24 -6.52 -5.62
N HIS A 194 3.06 -7.56 -5.45
CA HIS A 194 4.51 -7.44 -5.56
C HIS A 194 4.92 -6.90 -6.94
N ARG A 195 4.38 -7.48 -8.03
CA ARG A 195 4.67 -7.02 -9.40
C ARG A 195 4.25 -5.58 -9.65
N VAL A 196 3.08 -5.18 -9.14
CA VAL A 196 2.64 -3.79 -9.22
C VAL A 196 3.63 -2.87 -8.49
N ALA A 197 4.10 -3.25 -7.31
CA ALA A 197 5.10 -2.48 -6.57
C ALA A 197 6.46 -2.42 -7.30
N GLU A 198 6.88 -3.49 -7.98
CA GLU A 198 8.07 -3.48 -8.85
C GLU A 198 7.92 -2.55 -10.05
N ASP A 199 6.74 -2.51 -10.67
CA ASP A 199 6.47 -1.59 -11.78
C ASP A 199 6.47 -0.13 -11.30
N MET A 200 5.90 0.14 -10.12
CA MET A 200 5.98 1.45 -9.48
C MET A 200 7.43 1.85 -9.16
N GLU A 201 8.27 0.90 -8.75
CA GLU A 201 9.69 1.15 -8.48
C GLU A 201 10.45 1.51 -9.77
N LYS A 202 10.16 0.86 -10.90
CA LYS A 202 10.74 1.23 -12.21
C LYS A 202 10.39 2.66 -12.60
N ILE A 203 9.12 3.04 -12.43
CA ILE A 203 8.62 4.39 -12.74
C ILE A 203 9.23 5.43 -11.80
N ARG A 204 9.38 5.11 -10.51
CA ARG A 204 10.06 5.95 -9.53
C ARG A 204 11.52 6.19 -9.92
N VAL A 205 12.23 5.15 -10.36
CA VAL A 205 13.62 5.26 -10.85
C VAL A 205 13.69 6.13 -12.11
N GLU A 206 12.73 6.03 -13.02
CA GLU A 206 12.64 6.92 -14.18
C GLU A 206 12.47 8.39 -13.73
N ALA A 207 11.51 8.66 -12.84
CA ALA A 207 11.27 9.99 -12.29
C ALA A 207 12.54 10.54 -11.61
N PHE A 208 13.23 9.71 -10.83
CA PHE A 208 14.49 10.07 -10.16
C PHE A 208 15.56 10.49 -11.16
N ASN A 209 15.72 9.72 -12.24
CA ASN A 209 16.68 10.03 -13.30
C ASN A 209 16.30 11.31 -14.05
N LEU A 210 15.01 11.59 -14.25
CA LEU A 210 14.57 12.86 -14.84
C LEU A 210 14.97 14.06 -13.98
N VAL A 211 14.71 14.01 -12.67
CA VAL A 211 15.10 15.09 -11.75
C VAL A 211 16.62 15.23 -11.70
N LYS A 212 17.34 14.10 -11.56
CA LYS A 212 18.80 14.09 -11.45
C LYS A 212 19.48 14.64 -12.71
N ASN A 213 19.03 14.23 -13.90
CA ASN A 213 19.65 14.61 -15.16
C ASN A 213 19.32 16.03 -15.58
N ALA A 214 18.23 16.61 -15.07
CA ALA A 214 17.93 18.02 -15.27
C ALA A 214 18.88 18.96 -14.49
N GLY A 215 19.68 18.42 -13.58
CA GLY A 215 20.68 19.16 -12.80
C GLY A 215 20.08 20.22 -11.88
N GLU A 216 20.91 21.16 -11.41
CA GLU A 216 20.48 22.36 -10.68
C GLU A 216 19.88 23.42 -11.62
N SER A 217 19.21 23.04 -12.70
CA SER A 217 18.56 24.04 -13.56
C SER A 217 17.52 24.79 -12.71
N PRO A 218 17.70 26.10 -12.46
CA PRO A 218 16.83 26.84 -11.54
C PRO A 218 15.43 27.06 -12.13
N GLU A 219 15.26 26.79 -13.42
CA GLU A 219 13.99 26.94 -14.11
C GLU A 219 13.10 25.72 -13.88
N LEU A 220 12.07 25.94 -13.07
CA LEU A 220 10.97 25.01 -12.90
C LEU A 220 9.90 25.29 -13.95
N GLU A 221 9.24 24.25 -14.42
CA GLU A 221 8.00 24.36 -15.16
C GLU A 221 6.84 23.78 -14.34
N GLU A 222 5.70 24.45 -14.43
CA GLU A 222 4.46 24.02 -13.81
C GLU A 222 3.80 22.95 -14.69
N VAL A 223 3.49 21.81 -14.10
CA VAL A 223 2.71 20.75 -14.73
C VAL A 223 1.34 20.75 -14.12
N ALA A 224 0.33 21.08 -14.94
CA ALA A 224 -1.05 21.01 -14.53
C ALA A 224 -1.63 19.62 -14.77
N LEU A 225 -2.14 18.99 -13.73
CA LEU A 225 -2.98 17.80 -13.85
C LEU A 225 -4.36 18.29 -14.27
N THR A 226 -4.72 18.09 -15.53
CA THR A 226 -6.11 18.30 -15.95
C THR A 226 -6.96 17.31 -15.14
N PRO A 227 -7.95 17.78 -14.35
CA PRO A 227 -8.86 16.86 -13.69
C PRO A 227 -9.50 16.00 -14.79
N SER A 228 -9.43 14.67 -14.62
CA SER A 228 -10.23 13.77 -15.44
C SER A 228 -11.67 14.29 -15.42
N PRO A 229 -12.35 14.42 -16.57
CA PRO A 229 -13.72 14.91 -16.59
C PRO A 229 -14.52 14.06 -15.60
N GLU A 230 -15.10 14.70 -14.59
CA GLU A 230 -16.02 14.05 -13.68
C GLU A 230 -17.04 13.30 -14.54
N VAL A 231 -17.05 11.98 -14.43
CA VAL A 231 -18.11 11.17 -15.00
C VAL A 231 -19.34 11.53 -14.20
N ASP A 232 -20.16 12.40 -14.79
CA ASP A 232 -21.43 12.84 -14.23
C ASP A 232 -22.28 11.59 -13.94
N PRO A 233 -22.51 11.25 -12.66
CA PRO A 233 -23.22 10.01 -12.30
C PRO A 233 -24.69 10.05 -12.74
N ASP A 234 -25.20 11.21 -13.17
CA ASP A 234 -26.57 11.40 -13.64
C ASP A 234 -26.71 11.32 -15.18
N ARG A 235 -25.67 10.85 -15.89
CA ARG A 235 -25.66 10.75 -17.36
C ARG A 235 -25.58 9.32 -17.88
N ASP A 236 -26.57 8.50 -17.51
CA ASP A 236 -27.44 7.66 -18.38
C ASP A 236 -28.28 6.67 -17.55
#